data_AF-A0A8T9AGU8-F1
#
_entry.id   AF-A0A8T9AGU8-F1
#
_cell.length_a   1.000
_cell.length_b   1.000
_cell.length_c   1.000
_cell.angle_alpha   90.00
_cell.angle_beta   90.00
_cell.angle_gamma   90.00
#
_symmetry.space_group_name_H-M   'P 1'
#
loop_
_entity.id
_entity.type
_entity.pdbx_description
1 polymer ?
#
loop_
_entity_poly.entity_id
_entity_poly.type
_entity_poly.pdbx_seq_one_letter_code
_entity_poly.pdbx_strand_id
1 'polypeptide(L)'
;MKCALYPCFDITCGKVGTREEARWACGGCEGFGCAGKKMKVAEKFLLKTADKKKFRDSNAEEAQAAINILKKSCGLGKGFLALTAEKKKEAFEIEKKTKMSNVGVLSCLMRGVTIAFSHNSGFRAPPLPEVLLAENGRIVGEQANAGKVFYCGAHEDELVLPPIPFPEISGKNACSGSPSPALDAWLRKKMNVKEGDATLLLGFDLE
;
A
#
# COMPACT_ATOMS: atom_id res chain seq x y z
N MET A 1 -1.93 21.09 12.15
CA MET A 1 -0.85 20.09 12.28
C MET A 1 -0.94 19.07 11.16
N LYS A 2 -0.09 19.23 10.15
CA LYS A 2 0.09 18.30 9.02
C LYS A 2 1.20 17.29 9.38
N CYS A 3 0.97 16.03 9.04
CA CYS A 3 1.92 14.95 9.25
C CYS A 3 3.03 15.04 8.19
N ALA A 4 4.29 14.86 8.58
CA ALA A 4 5.45 14.92 7.67
C ALA A 4 6.39 13.70 7.79
N LEU A 5 5.86 12.56 8.27
CA LEU A 5 6.42 11.27 7.91
C LEU A 5 5.63 10.72 6.75
N TYR A 6 6.34 10.46 5.64
CA TYR A 6 5.82 9.68 4.55
C TYR A 6 6.60 8.37 4.40
N PRO A 7 5.88 7.24 4.39
CA PRO A 7 4.59 7.06 5.03
C PRO A 7 4.71 7.26 6.54
N CYS A 8 3.67 7.85 7.16
CA CYS A 8 3.44 7.59 8.57
C CYS A 8 2.96 6.14 8.63
N PHE A 9 3.89 5.22 8.91
CA PHE A 9 3.61 3.79 8.99
C PHE A 9 2.73 3.41 10.20
N ASP A 10 2.39 4.39 11.03
CA ASP A 10 1.38 4.23 12.06
C ASP A 10 0.00 4.28 11.41
N ILE A 11 -0.57 3.10 11.15
CA ILE A 11 -1.92 2.93 10.63
C ILE A 11 -3.00 3.59 11.50
N THR A 12 -2.69 3.93 12.77
CA THR A 12 -3.58 4.60 13.72
C THR A 12 -3.55 6.13 13.61
N CYS A 13 -2.55 6.71 12.93
CA CYS A 13 -2.38 8.16 12.80
C CYS A 13 -3.41 8.84 11.87
N GLY A 14 -3.98 8.09 10.91
CA GLY A 14 -5.09 8.57 10.06
C GLY A 14 -4.80 9.77 9.16
N LYS A 15 -3.56 10.28 9.11
CA LYS A 15 -3.19 11.48 8.33
C LYS A 15 -2.20 11.15 7.23
N VAL A 16 -2.62 11.39 5.98
CA VAL A 16 -1.76 11.37 4.79
C VAL A 16 -0.80 12.56 4.86
N GLY A 17 0.51 12.32 4.84
CA GLY A 17 1.51 13.37 4.89
C GLY A 17 1.58 14.20 3.60
N THR A 18 1.94 15.48 3.71
CA THR A 18 2.18 16.37 2.56
C THR A 18 3.67 16.73 2.44
N ARG A 19 4.17 16.85 1.20
CA ARG A 19 5.58 17.16 0.88
C ARG A 19 5.86 18.65 1.02
N GLU A 20 6.69 19.05 1.98
CA GLU A 20 7.36 20.36 2.01
C GLU A 20 8.89 20.14 2.17
N GLU A 21 9.67 20.79 1.30
CA GLU A 21 11.10 21.08 1.50
C GLU A 21 12.08 19.93 1.82
N ALA A 22 11.87 18.74 1.24
CA ALA A 22 12.87 17.65 1.24
C ALA A 22 13.38 17.20 2.64
N ARG A 23 12.66 17.52 3.71
CA ARG A 23 12.96 17.09 5.09
C ARG A 23 11.76 16.34 5.67
N TRP A 24 11.97 15.09 6.08
CA TRP A 24 10.93 14.19 6.57
C TRP A 24 10.96 14.14 8.11
N ALA A 25 10.06 14.83 8.80
CA ALA A 25 9.96 14.83 10.26
C ALA A 25 8.49 14.87 10.72
N CYS A 26 8.13 14.12 11.77
CA CYS A 26 6.76 14.12 12.32
C CYS A 26 6.70 14.84 13.68
N GLY A 27 5.86 15.87 13.79
CA GLY A 27 5.58 16.57 15.05
C GLY A 27 4.70 15.82 16.04
N GLY A 28 4.09 14.68 15.66
CA GLY A 28 3.42 13.76 16.61
C GLY A 28 4.37 12.76 17.28
N CYS A 29 5.60 12.65 16.77
CA CYS A 29 6.60 11.70 17.26
C CYS A 29 7.53 12.29 18.32
N GLU A 30 7.45 13.58 18.58
CA GLU A 30 8.26 14.24 19.63
C GLU A 30 7.92 13.73 21.04
N GLY A 31 6.74 13.10 21.24
CA GLY A 31 6.37 12.44 22.49
C GLY A 31 6.49 10.90 22.53
N PHE A 32 6.65 10.22 21.39
CA PHE A 32 6.52 8.75 21.29
C PHE A 32 7.75 8.00 20.73
N GLY A 33 8.85 8.70 20.42
CA GLY A 33 10.11 8.05 20.00
C GLY A 33 9.99 7.24 18.71
N CYS A 34 9.12 7.66 17.78
CA CYS A 34 8.94 7.00 16.48
C CYS A 34 9.95 7.45 15.42
N ALA A 35 10.68 8.55 15.65
CA ALA A 35 11.82 8.96 14.84
C ALA A 35 12.98 7.96 15.05
N GLY A 36 12.95 6.85 14.30
CA GLY A 36 13.91 5.75 14.43
C GLY A 36 13.30 4.35 14.40
N LYS A 37 11.97 4.20 14.35
CA LYS A 37 11.36 2.88 14.17
C LYS A 37 11.55 2.42 12.73
N LYS A 38 12.47 1.46 12.55
CA LYS A 38 12.89 0.86 11.27
C LYS A 38 11.68 0.31 10.50
N MET A 39 11.66 0.35 9.16
CA MET A 39 10.56 -0.26 8.37
C MET A 39 10.37 -1.76 8.62
N LYS A 40 11.45 -2.50 8.90
CA LYS A 40 11.36 -3.88 9.41
C LYS A 40 10.46 -4.01 10.65
N VAL A 41 10.37 -2.97 11.49
CA VAL A 41 9.46 -2.93 12.64
C VAL A 41 8.01 -2.79 12.18
N ALA A 42 7.73 -1.95 11.17
CA ALA A 42 6.38 -1.79 10.62
C ALA A 42 5.89 -3.07 9.94
N GLU A 43 6.71 -3.70 9.09
CA GLU A 43 6.37 -4.99 8.47
C GLU A 43 6.20 -6.08 9.53
N LYS A 44 7.17 -6.26 10.44
CA LYS A 44 7.03 -7.26 11.53
C LYS A 44 5.81 -6.99 12.38
N PHE A 45 5.47 -5.72 12.63
CA PHE A 45 4.26 -5.35 13.34
C PHE A 45 3.01 -5.74 12.55
N LEU A 46 2.95 -5.47 11.25
CA LEU A 46 1.84 -5.86 10.39
C LEU A 46 1.71 -7.39 10.31
N LEU A 47 2.80 -8.11 10.11
CA LEU A 47 2.82 -9.58 10.12
C LEU A 47 2.31 -10.13 11.45
N LYS A 48 2.85 -9.64 12.58
CA LYS A 48 2.41 -10.04 13.92
C LYS A 48 0.96 -9.65 14.20
N THR A 49 0.50 -8.53 13.66
CA THR A 49 -0.89 -8.08 13.81
C THR A 49 -1.82 -8.95 12.97
N ALA A 50 -1.45 -9.31 11.74
CA ALA A 50 -2.21 -10.21 10.88
C ALA A 50 -2.30 -11.63 11.49
N ASP A 51 -1.23 -12.12 12.13
CA ASP A 51 -1.27 -13.40 12.84
C ASP A 51 -2.21 -13.38 14.06
N LYS A 52 -2.44 -12.20 14.66
CA LYS A 52 -3.29 -12.03 15.85
C LYS A 52 -4.73 -11.58 15.55
N LYS A 53 -4.91 -10.74 14.54
CA LYS A 53 -6.22 -10.23 14.11
C LYS A 53 -6.80 -11.18 13.08
N LYS A 54 -8.08 -11.49 13.26
CA LYS A 54 -8.85 -12.12 12.18
C LYS A 54 -9.07 -11.09 11.07
N PHE A 55 -8.73 -11.45 9.83
CA PHE A 55 -9.19 -10.71 8.65
C PHE A 55 -10.72 -10.63 8.70
N ARG A 56 -11.24 -9.48 8.28
CA ARG A 56 -12.68 -9.21 8.21
C ARG A 56 -13.10 -9.06 6.76
N ASP A 57 -14.32 -9.50 6.48
CA ASP A 57 -14.94 -9.24 5.18
C ASP A 57 -14.98 -7.74 4.91
N SER A 58 -14.72 -7.40 3.66
CA SER A 58 -14.99 -6.04 3.20
C SER A 58 -16.49 -5.78 3.26
N ASN A 59 -16.89 -4.64 3.83
CA ASN A 59 -18.28 -4.19 3.78
C ASN A 59 -18.69 -3.99 2.31
N ALA A 60 -19.76 -4.68 1.89
CA ALA A 60 -20.17 -4.72 0.49
C ALA A 60 -20.67 -3.37 -0.03
N GLU A 61 -21.44 -2.62 0.77
CA GLU A 61 -21.99 -1.32 0.40
C GLU A 61 -20.87 -0.30 0.22
N GLU A 62 -19.95 -0.26 1.16
CA GLU A 62 -18.78 0.62 1.15
C GLU A 62 -17.80 0.27 0.02
N ALA A 63 -17.59 -1.02 -0.23
CA ALA A 63 -16.80 -1.46 -1.37
C ALA A 63 -17.45 -1.03 -2.69
N GLN A 64 -18.78 -1.17 -2.82
CA GLN A 64 -19.50 -0.77 -4.01
C GLN A 64 -19.48 0.75 -4.22
N ALA A 65 -19.61 1.53 -3.15
CA ALA A 65 -19.48 2.98 -3.19
C ALA A 65 -18.09 3.41 -3.68
N ALA A 66 -17.02 2.80 -3.14
CA ALA A 66 -15.66 3.06 -3.59
C ALA A 66 -15.44 2.65 -5.06
N ILE A 67 -15.97 1.50 -5.50
CA ILE A 67 -15.91 1.08 -6.91
C ILE A 67 -16.60 2.12 -7.82
N ASN A 68 -17.72 2.70 -7.40
CA ASN A 68 -18.42 3.71 -8.18
C ASN A 68 -17.63 5.02 -8.28
N ILE A 69 -16.85 5.38 -7.26
CA ILE A 69 -15.90 6.49 -7.32
C ILE A 69 -14.78 6.15 -8.30
N LEU A 70 -14.16 4.97 -8.15
CA LEU A 70 -13.05 4.51 -8.98
C LEU A 70 -13.41 4.52 -10.46
N LYS A 71 -14.60 4.02 -10.84
CA LYS A 71 -15.07 3.97 -12.25
C LYS A 71 -15.08 5.33 -12.97
N LYS A 72 -14.96 6.46 -12.26
CA LYS A 72 -14.83 7.80 -12.84
C LYS A 72 -13.40 8.12 -13.30
N SER A 73 -12.41 7.32 -12.93
CA SER A 73 -11.00 7.49 -13.27
C SER A 73 -10.65 6.86 -14.62
N CYS A 74 -9.82 7.53 -15.40
CA CYS A 74 -9.28 7.00 -16.64
C CYS A 74 -8.31 5.85 -16.39
N GLY A 75 -8.24 4.90 -17.33
CA GLY A 75 -7.25 3.82 -17.34
C GLY A 75 -7.51 2.66 -16.38
N LEU A 76 -8.65 2.65 -15.68
CA LEU A 76 -9.10 1.47 -14.94
C LEU A 76 -9.66 0.40 -15.88
N GLY A 77 -9.32 -0.85 -15.59
CA GLY A 77 -9.87 -2.00 -16.26
C GLY A 77 -11.27 -2.35 -15.76
N LYS A 78 -11.83 -3.44 -16.31
CA LYS A 78 -13.18 -3.89 -15.96
C LYS A 78 -13.24 -4.74 -14.68
N GLY A 79 -12.08 -5.23 -14.21
CA GLY A 79 -12.00 -6.11 -13.05
C GLY A 79 -12.02 -5.32 -11.75
N PHE A 80 -13.03 -5.56 -10.92
CA PHE A 80 -13.08 -5.11 -9.53
C PHE A 80 -13.45 -6.30 -8.65
N LEU A 81 -12.79 -6.45 -7.51
CA LEU A 81 -13.05 -7.51 -6.56
C LEU A 81 -12.89 -6.98 -5.14
N ALA A 82 -14.00 -6.88 -4.41
CA ALA A 82 -13.97 -6.73 -2.96
C ALA A 82 -13.46 -8.05 -2.34
N LEU A 83 -12.44 -7.97 -1.49
CA LEU A 83 -11.86 -9.16 -0.87
C LEU A 83 -12.63 -9.53 0.41
N THR A 84 -13.06 -10.79 0.49
CA THR A 84 -13.57 -11.41 1.72
C THR A 84 -12.42 -11.67 2.70
N ALA A 85 -12.75 -12.01 3.94
CA ALA A 85 -11.77 -12.41 4.95
C ALA A 85 -10.90 -13.58 4.47
N GLU A 86 -11.49 -14.59 3.81
CA GLU A 86 -10.70 -15.71 3.28
C GLU A 86 -9.76 -15.25 2.16
N LYS A 87 -10.25 -14.43 1.23
CA LYS A 87 -9.44 -13.91 0.13
C LYS A 87 -8.32 -12.99 0.62
N LYS A 88 -8.55 -12.18 1.65
CA LYS A 88 -7.51 -11.36 2.28
C LYS A 88 -6.43 -12.24 2.90
N LYS A 89 -6.82 -13.33 3.57
CA LYS A 89 -5.89 -14.30 4.14
C LYS A 89 -5.07 -15.01 3.05
N GLU A 90 -5.70 -15.47 1.98
CA GLU A 90 -4.98 -16.07 0.84
C GLU A 90 -3.98 -15.07 0.22
N ALA A 91 -4.41 -13.84 -0.02
CA ALA A 91 -3.55 -12.78 -0.56
C ALA A 91 -2.35 -12.48 0.35
N PHE A 92 -2.59 -12.42 1.66
CA PHE A 92 -1.55 -12.22 2.67
C PHE A 92 -0.50 -13.34 2.65
N GLU A 93 -0.93 -14.61 2.60
CA GLU A 93 -0.01 -15.76 2.54
C GLU A 93 0.79 -15.84 1.24
N ILE A 94 0.24 -15.34 0.13
CA ILE A 94 0.98 -15.21 -1.13
C ILE A 94 2.04 -14.11 -0.99
N GLU A 95 1.66 -12.92 -0.51
CA GLU A 95 2.55 -11.77 -0.41
C GLU A 95 3.69 -11.96 0.59
N LYS A 96 3.43 -12.66 1.70
CA LYS A 96 4.41 -12.99 2.74
C LYS A 96 5.58 -13.86 2.24
N LYS A 97 5.42 -14.55 1.11
CA LYS A 97 6.47 -15.40 0.51
C LYS A 97 7.46 -14.61 -0.34
N THR A 98 7.21 -13.33 -0.55
CA THR A 98 8.09 -12.47 -1.36
C THR A 98 9.35 -12.12 -0.55
N LYS A 99 10.45 -11.83 -1.27
CA LYS A 99 11.71 -11.39 -0.63
C LYS A 99 11.71 -9.88 -0.31
N MET A 100 10.68 -9.15 -0.71
CA MET A 100 10.58 -7.70 -0.58
C MET A 100 9.60 -7.35 0.54
N SER A 101 9.83 -6.24 1.23
CA SER A 101 8.90 -5.75 2.25
C SER A 101 7.75 -4.99 1.57
N ASN A 102 6.63 -5.66 1.28
CA ASN A 102 5.48 -5.02 0.63
C ASN A 102 4.48 -4.44 1.65
N VAL A 103 4.94 -3.45 2.40
CA VAL A 103 4.15 -2.77 3.43
C VAL A 103 2.86 -2.17 2.86
N GLY A 104 2.86 -1.75 1.59
CA GLY A 104 1.67 -1.22 0.92
C GLY A 104 0.54 -2.23 0.79
N VAL A 105 0.82 -3.42 0.26
CA VAL A 105 -0.17 -4.50 0.14
C VAL A 105 -0.63 -4.98 1.50
N LEU A 106 0.31 -5.21 2.43
CA LEU A 106 -0.01 -5.64 3.79
C LEU A 106 -0.90 -4.62 4.49
N SER A 107 -0.63 -3.33 4.33
CA SER A 107 -1.48 -2.27 4.87
C SER A 107 -2.89 -2.34 4.29
N CYS A 108 -3.03 -2.51 2.98
CA CYS A 108 -4.34 -2.61 2.32
C CYS A 108 -5.18 -3.78 2.85
N LEU A 109 -4.56 -4.95 3.05
CA LEU A 109 -5.25 -6.16 3.53
C LEU A 109 -5.72 -6.04 4.98
N MET A 110 -5.09 -5.20 5.78
CA MET A 110 -5.45 -4.97 7.18
C MET A 110 -6.59 -3.97 7.37
N ARG A 111 -7.02 -3.30 6.30
CA ARG A 111 -8.11 -2.31 6.34
C ARG A 111 -9.48 -2.97 6.39
N GLY A 112 -10.47 -2.19 6.85
CA GLY A 112 -11.87 -2.61 6.91
C GLY A 112 -12.38 -3.07 5.55
N VAL A 113 -12.16 -2.26 4.51
CA VAL A 113 -12.49 -2.58 3.12
C VAL A 113 -11.21 -2.74 2.32
N THR A 114 -11.13 -3.81 1.53
CA THR A 114 -10.05 -4.02 0.55
C THR A 114 -10.62 -4.41 -0.80
N ILE A 115 -10.20 -3.69 -1.83
CA ILE A 115 -10.67 -3.86 -3.21
C ILE A 115 -9.44 -4.09 -4.07
N ALA A 116 -9.41 -5.19 -4.81
CA ALA A 116 -8.50 -5.36 -5.93
C ALA A 116 -9.16 -4.83 -7.20
N PHE A 117 -8.40 -4.16 -8.05
CA PHE A 117 -8.88 -3.75 -9.37
C PHE A 117 -7.76 -3.82 -10.40
N SER A 118 -8.13 -3.95 -11.68
CA SER A 118 -7.16 -3.89 -12.77
C SER A 118 -7.03 -2.48 -13.35
N HIS A 119 -5.87 -2.18 -13.92
CA HIS A 119 -5.59 -0.92 -14.60
C HIS A 119 -4.59 -1.11 -15.73
N ASN A 120 -4.53 -0.14 -16.64
CA ASN A 120 -3.58 -0.09 -17.75
C ASN A 120 -2.66 1.14 -17.65
N SER A 121 -1.86 1.38 -18.70
CA SER A 121 -0.92 2.50 -18.77
C SER A 121 -1.58 3.89 -18.79
N GLY A 122 -2.89 3.97 -19.04
CA GLY A 122 -3.66 5.20 -18.94
C GLY A 122 -4.08 5.55 -17.51
N PHE A 123 -3.82 4.68 -16.53
CA PHE A 123 -4.06 5.00 -15.13
C PHE A 123 -3.01 5.99 -14.64
N ARG A 124 -3.41 6.88 -13.74
CA ARG A 124 -2.52 7.95 -13.28
C ARG A 124 -1.25 7.38 -12.64
N ALA A 125 -0.18 8.16 -12.71
CA ALA A 125 1.00 7.92 -11.91
C ALA A 125 0.66 7.92 -10.40
N PRO A 126 1.37 7.14 -9.58
CA PRO A 126 1.24 7.23 -8.14
C PRO A 126 1.70 8.62 -7.67
N PRO A 127 1.05 9.21 -6.65
CA PRO A 127 1.43 10.52 -6.14
C PRO A 127 2.82 10.51 -5.48
N LEU A 128 3.36 9.33 -5.19
CA LEU A 128 4.56 9.11 -4.39
C LEU A 128 5.36 7.90 -4.93
N PRO A 129 6.66 7.78 -4.60
CA PRO A 129 7.51 6.68 -5.09
C PRO A 129 6.98 5.29 -4.70
N GLU A 130 6.99 4.36 -5.65
CA GLU A 130 6.50 2.98 -5.44
C GLU A 130 7.50 2.08 -4.75
N VAL A 131 8.79 2.43 -4.84
CA VAL A 131 9.89 1.66 -4.24
C VAL A 131 10.80 2.62 -3.50
N LEU A 132 11.07 2.28 -2.24
CA LEU A 132 12.04 2.95 -1.39
C LEU A 132 13.21 2.00 -1.14
N LEU A 133 14.42 2.55 -1.17
CA LEU A 133 15.65 1.86 -0.80
C LEU A 133 15.94 2.15 0.66
N ALA A 134 16.08 1.11 1.48
CA ALA A 134 16.37 1.26 2.90
C ALA A 134 17.67 0.56 3.30
N GLU A 135 18.53 1.30 4.01
CA GLU A 135 19.75 0.80 4.61
C GLU A 135 19.69 1.01 6.13
N ASN A 136 19.92 -0.05 6.90
CA ASN A 136 19.87 -0.02 8.37
C ASN A 136 18.55 0.57 8.95
N GLY A 137 17.46 0.46 8.19
CA GLY A 137 16.14 1.00 8.54
C GLY A 137 15.94 2.49 8.25
N ARG A 138 16.86 3.13 7.51
CA ARG A 138 16.75 4.51 7.00
C ARG A 138 16.54 4.49 5.49
N ILE A 139 15.70 5.38 4.98
CA ILE A 139 15.54 5.54 3.52
C ILE A 139 16.78 6.23 2.97
N VAL A 140 17.44 5.59 2.02
CA VAL A 140 18.67 6.08 1.36
C VAL A 140 18.46 6.36 -0.14
N GLY A 141 17.30 5.97 -0.68
CA GLY A 141 16.94 6.23 -2.07
C GLY A 141 15.47 5.97 -2.35
N GLU A 142 15.00 6.42 -3.52
CA GLU A 142 13.65 6.21 -4.01
C GLU A 142 13.66 5.95 -5.51
N GLN A 143 12.74 5.12 -5.98
CA GLN A 143 12.45 4.97 -7.40
C GLN A 143 11.19 5.77 -7.74
N ALA A 144 11.38 6.89 -8.43
CA ALA A 144 10.29 7.66 -9.02
C ALA A 144 10.17 7.28 -10.51
N ASN A 145 8.99 6.77 -10.89
CA ASN A 145 8.63 6.32 -12.24
C ASN A 145 9.38 5.05 -12.71
N ALA A 146 8.69 4.23 -13.49
CA ALA A 146 9.03 2.88 -13.94
C ALA A 146 10.31 2.73 -14.81
N GLY A 147 11.39 3.49 -14.56
CA GLY A 147 12.57 3.46 -15.42
C GLY A 147 13.92 3.89 -14.82
N LYS A 148 14.00 4.54 -13.65
CA LYS A 148 15.31 4.88 -13.06
C LYS A 148 15.36 4.65 -11.55
N VAL A 149 16.07 3.60 -11.15
CA VAL A 149 16.51 3.38 -9.77
C VAL A 149 17.79 4.17 -9.56
N PHE A 150 17.80 5.10 -8.60
CA PHE A 150 19.02 5.75 -8.16
C PHE A 150 19.67 4.86 -7.09
N TYR A 151 20.73 4.15 -7.46
CA TYR A 151 21.53 3.33 -6.55
C TYR A 151 22.61 4.21 -5.88
N CYS A 152 22.61 4.25 -4.55
CA CYS A 152 23.73 4.78 -3.76
C CYS A 152 24.04 3.80 -2.63
N GLY A 153 24.84 2.76 -2.88
CA GLY A 153 25.31 1.88 -1.80
C GLY A 153 25.86 0.53 -2.25
N ALA A 154 26.73 -0.04 -1.41
CA ALA A 154 27.39 -1.35 -1.60
C ALA A 154 27.01 -2.35 -0.47
N HIS A 155 25.89 -2.13 0.21
CA HIS A 155 25.45 -2.94 1.35
C HIS A 155 24.16 -3.71 1.03
N GLU A 156 23.74 -4.62 1.93
CA GLU A 156 22.49 -5.40 1.79
C GLU A 156 21.27 -4.47 1.85
N ASP A 157 20.97 -3.85 0.72
CA ASP A 157 19.89 -2.91 0.57
C ASP A 157 18.52 -3.62 0.61
N GLU A 158 17.60 -3.10 1.43
CA GLU A 158 16.24 -3.60 1.50
C GLU A 158 15.31 -2.76 0.62
N LEU A 159 14.64 -3.42 -0.33
CA LEU A 159 13.60 -2.78 -1.13
C LEU A 159 12.27 -2.84 -0.38
N VAL A 160 11.65 -1.67 -0.22
CA VAL A 160 10.36 -1.55 0.44
C VAL A 160 9.34 -0.89 -0.47
N LEU A 161 8.17 -1.50 -0.57
CA LEU A 161 7.02 -0.93 -1.26
C LEU A 161 6.10 -0.29 -0.20
N PRO A 162 6.09 1.05 -0.09
CA PRO A 162 5.26 1.72 0.90
C PRO A 162 3.77 1.70 0.53
N PRO A 163 2.87 1.90 1.51
CA PRO A 163 1.49 2.27 1.22
C PRO A 163 1.46 3.63 0.50
N ILE A 164 0.86 3.64 -0.68
CA ILE A 164 0.68 4.85 -1.49
C ILE A 164 -0.69 5.46 -1.15
N PRO A 165 -0.81 6.74 -0.77
CA PRO A 165 -2.10 7.34 -0.50
C PRO A 165 -3.00 7.31 -1.73
N PHE A 166 -4.30 7.11 -1.49
CA PHE A 166 -5.29 7.03 -2.55
C PHE A 166 -6.33 8.17 -2.42
N PRO A 167 -6.01 9.37 -2.91
CA PRO A 167 -6.76 10.59 -2.62
C PRO A 167 -8.22 10.58 -3.13
N GLU A 168 -8.54 9.75 -4.13
CA GLU A 168 -9.90 9.59 -4.64
C GLU A 168 -10.89 9.09 -3.59
N ILE A 169 -10.40 8.37 -2.57
CA ILE A 169 -11.20 7.89 -1.43
C ILE A 169 -10.88 8.78 -0.22
N SER A 170 -11.29 10.05 -0.32
CA SER A 170 -11.04 11.06 0.72
C SER A 170 -11.72 10.71 2.04
N GLY A 171 -11.07 11.01 3.17
CA GLY A 171 -11.64 10.87 4.51
C GLY A 171 -11.52 9.48 5.15
N LYS A 172 -11.19 8.43 4.39
CA LYS A 172 -11.26 7.02 4.86
C LYS A 172 -9.91 6.34 5.11
N ASN A 173 -8.84 7.11 5.37
CA ASN A 173 -7.48 6.56 5.59
C ASN A 173 -7.06 5.60 4.46
N ALA A 174 -7.31 5.99 3.21
CA ALA A 174 -7.16 5.14 2.04
C ALA A 174 -5.72 5.07 1.53
N CYS A 175 -5.28 3.85 1.24
CA CYS A 175 -3.99 3.59 0.61
C CYS A 175 -4.09 2.49 -0.46
N SER A 176 -3.15 2.48 -1.38
CA SER A 176 -2.94 1.43 -2.36
C SER A 176 -1.59 0.75 -2.22
N GLY A 177 -1.52 -0.46 -2.74
CA GLY A 177 -0.29 -1.25 -2.84
C GLY A 177 -0.25 -2.06 -4.13
N SER A 178 0.90 -2.05 -4.79
CA SER A 178 1.17 -2.85 -5.98
C SER A 178 1.51 -4.29 -5.54
N PRO A 179 0.72 -5.30 -5.94
CA PRO A 179 0.94 -6.69 -5.56
C PRO A 179 2.24 -7.24 -6.15
N SER A 180 2.83 -8.21 -5.45
CA SER A 180 3.91 -9.02 -6.04
C SER A 180 3.44 -9.75 -7.30
N PRO A 181 4.35 -10.18 -8.21
CA PRO A 181 3.96 -10.89 -9.42
C PRO A 181 3.08 -12.13 -9.17
N ALA A 182 3.33 -12.86 -8.07
CA ALA A 182 2.53 -14.01 -7.68
C ALA A 182 1.11 -13.63 -7.25
N LEU A 183 0.98 -12.55 -6.46
CA LEU A 183 -0.32 -12.05 -6.04
C LEU A 183 -1.09 -11.41 -7.20
N ASP A 184 -0.42 -10.67 -8.07
CA ASP A 184 -1.00 -10.10 -9.29
C ASP A 184 -1.63 -11.19 -10.17
N ALA A 185 -0.88 -12.25 -10.46
CA ALA A 185 -1.38 -13.38 -11.24
C ALA A 185 -2.61 -14.04 -10.59
N TRP A 186 -2.59 -14.20 -9.27
CA TRP A 186 -3.73 -14.74 -8.52
C TRP A 186 -4.95 -13.82 -8.61
N LEU A 187 -4.77 -12.50 -8.45
CA LEU A 187 -5.84 -11.51 -8.54
C LEU A 187 -6.45 -11.43 -9.94
N ARG A 188 -5.62 -11.40 -10.99
CA ARG A 188 -6.09 -11.40 -12.39
C ARG A 188 -6.96 -12.61 -12.70
N LYS A 189 -6.56 -13.80 -12.23
CA LYS A 189 -7.35 -15.03 -12.36
C LYS A 189 -8.71 -14.90 -11.66
N LYS A 190 -8.75 -14.36 -10.44
CA LYS A 190 -10.00 -14.18 -9.68
C LYS A 190 -10.93 -13.12 -10.28
N MET A 191 -10.38 -12.10 -10.94
CA MET A 191 -11.14 -11.02 -11.59
C MET A 191 -11.47 -11.29 -13.06
N ASN A 192 -10.99 -12.40 -13.64
CA ASN A 192 -11.13 -12.72 -15.07
C ASN A 192 -10.64 -11.59 -15.99
N VAL A 193 -9.46 -11.03 -15.67
CA VAL A 193 -8.85 -9.90 -16.38
C VAL A 193 -7.89 -10.42 -17.46
N LYS A 194 -7.81 -9.69 -18.58
CA LYS A 194 -6.95 -10.02 -19.73
C LYS A 194 -5.46 -9.94 -19.38
N GLU A 195 -4.66 -10.62 -20.18
CA GLU A 195 -3.20 -10.51 -20.15
C GLU A 195 -2.77 -9.10 -20.62
N GLY A 196 -1.91 -8.42 -19.86
CA GLY A 196 -1.42 -7.07 -20.16
C GLY A 196 -1.92 -5.95 -19.22
N ASP A 197 -3.02 -6.16 -18.50
CA ASP A 197 -3.43 -5.27 -17.41
C ASP A 197 -2.68 -5.63 -16.12
N ALA A 198 -2.33 -4.62 -15.31
CA ALA A 198 -1.78 -4.81 -13.96
C ALA A 198 -2.89 -4.70 -12.91
N THR A 199 -2.68 -5.27 -11.73
CA THR A 199 -3.61 -5.14 -10.60
C THR A 199 -3.06 -4.23 -9.50
N LEU A 200 -3.97 -3.58 -8.78
CA LEU A 200 -3.67 -2.79 -7.59
C LEU A 200 -4.63 -3.19 -6.46
N LEU A 201 -4.15 -3.21 -5.22
CA LEU A 201 -5.02 -3.24 -4.05
C LEU A 201 -5.26 -1.83 -3.55
N LEU A 202 -6.50 -1.55 -3.16
CA LEU A 202 -6.92 -0.38 -2.39
C LEU A 202 -7.47 -0.88 -1.06
N GLY A 203 -6.98 -0.32 0.04
CA GLY A 203 -7.55 -0.53 1.37
C GLY A 203 -7.95 0.78 2.03
N PHE A 204 -9.07 0.79 2.74
CA PHE A 204 -9.54 1.94 3.53
C PHE A 204 -10.39 1.48 4.72
N ASP A 205 -10.42 2.31 5.76
CA ASP A 205 -11.18 2.01 6.97
C ASP A 205 -12.64 2.45 6.84
N LEU A 206 -13.52 1.79 7.58
CA LEU A 206 -14.88 2.25 7.79
C LEU A 206 -14.84 3.42 8.77
N GLU A 207 -15.68 4.43 8.57
CA GLU A 207 -15.88 5.50 9.58
C GLU A 207 -16.41 4.93 10.90
#